data_AF-A0A183TP78-F1
#
_entry.id   AF-A0A183TP78-F1
#
_cell.length_a   1.000
_cell.length_b   1.000
_cell.length_c   1.000
_cell.angle_alpha   90.00
_cell.angle_beta   90.00
_cell.angle_gamma   90.00
#
_symmetry.space_group_name_H-M   'P 1'
#
loop_
_entity.id
_entity.type
_entity.pdbx_description
1 polymer ?
#
loop_
_entity_poly.entity_id
_entity_poly.type
_entity_poly.pdbx_seq_one_letter_code
_entity_poly.pdbx_strand_id
1 'polypeptide(L)'
;MNHRQIIGISGVTATEFLQGLITNDMNLLASSSTKKNPFLYSLFLNAKVEIWKADDIDVWSALPDHPSHLLTEKKSWSEKEVSSDKLLFYAADPRAVPGWSGRMLLQAGSDPFQIFHPSDQSSMDTEASADLYTSARYRLGLPEGSRELKSGDGLPLEANADLLGAVSFSKGCYVGQELTTRTHFTGVIRRRMMPVVVASPVDASCAVPNAPIYRLVATTGKRQGKRPIGWLRGVARRTAVGSHDQQLGIALLRLADTADAVKSGDLLWSRLSTIDSLPDEATEVKHLEDGVILRPFVPSWWPKDIAPDLPSNLQ
;
A
#
# COMPACT_ATOMS: atom_id res chain seq x y z
N MET A 1 -13.31 -5.88 -5.71
CA MET A 1 -12.61 -5.34 -4.52
C MET A 1 -13.62 -4.99 -3.44
N ASN A 2 -13.94 -5.94 -2.58
CA ASN A 2 -15.12 -5.82 -1.71
C ASN A 2 -14.92 -4.81 -0.58
N HIS A 3 -13.67 -4.37 -0.32
CA HIS A 3 -13.31 -3.37 0.67
C HIS A 3 -13.28 -1.92 0.11
N ARG A 4 -13.55 -1.72 -1.18
CA ARG A 4 -13.61 -0.39 -1.82
C ARG A 4 -15.04 -0.08 -2.26
N GLN A 5 -15.35 1.21 -2.26
CA GLN A 5 -16.65 1.73 -2.67
C GLN A 5 -16.46 3.00 -3.51
N ILE A 6 -17.45 3.29 -4.35
CA ILE A 6 -17.53 4.53 -5.11
C ILE A 6 -18.48 5.48 -4.41
N ILE A 7 -18.03 6.72 -4.32
CA ILE A 7 -18.79 7.82 -3.76
C ILE A 7 -18.93 8.86 -4.87
N GLY A 8 -20.16 9.27 -5.16
CA GLY A 8 -20.41 10.42 -5.99
C GLY A 8 -20.34 11.70 -5.16
N ILE A 9 -19.80 12.77 -5.73
CA ILE A 9 -19.82 14.11 -5.14
C ILE A 9 -20.20 15.06 -6.26
N SER A 10 -21.28 15.81 -6.07
CA SER A 10 -21.84 16.72 -7.07
C SER A 10 -22.26 18.05 -6.45
N GLY A 11 -22.30 19.09 -7.26
CA GLY A 11 -22.67 20.45 -6.84
C GLY A 11 -21.68 21.48 -7.36
N VAL A 12 -22.10 22.74 -7.42
CA VAL A 12 -21.30 23.84 -7.99
C VAL A 12 -20.00 24.11 -7.26
N THR A 13 -19.92 23.78 -5.96
CA THR A 13 -18.74 23.95 -5.10
C THR A 13 -17.99 22.65 -4.80
N ALA A 14 -18.36 21.52 -5.42
CA ALA A 14 -17.77 20.21 -5.12
C ALA A 14 -16.23 20.21 -5.24
N THR A 15 -15.71 20.87 -6.28
CA THR A 15 -14.26 20.99 -6.51
C THR A 15 -13.56 21.76 -5.38
N GLU A 16 -14.08 22.93 -5.00
CA GLU A 16 -13.51 23.76 -3.93
C GLU A 16 -13.57 23.04 -2.58
N PHE A 17 -14.70 22.40 -2.31
CA PHE A 17 -14.90 21.59 -1.12
C PHE A 17 -13.86 20.46 -1.02
N LEU A 18 -13.67 19.68 -2.09
CA LEU A 18 -12.66 18.62 -2.13
C LEU A 18 -11.24 19.18 -2.06
N GLN A 19 -10.99 20.33 -2.68
CA GLN A 19 -9.69 20.99 -2.67
C GLN A 19 -9.19 21.25 -1.24
N GLY A 20 -10.08 21.55 -0.29
CA GLY A 20 -9.71 21.75 1.11
C GLY A 20 -9.47 20.47 1.93
N LEU A 21 -9.92 19.31 1.44
CA LEU A 21 -9.99 18.06 2.22
C LEU A 21 -9.07 16.96 1.75
N ILE A 22 -8.60 17.03 0.51
CA ILE A 22 -7.70 16.05 -0.06
C ILE A 22 -6.28 16.61 -0.14
N THR A 23 -5.29 15.73 -0.04
CA THR A 23 -3.87 16.10 -0.11
C THR A 23 -3.39 16.50 -1.50
N ASN A 24 -4.13 16.16 -2.56
CA ASN A 24 -3.75 16.42 -3.94
C ASN A 24 -4.61 17.50 -4.63
N ASP A 25 -4.23 17.96 -5.81
CA ASP A 25 -4.84 19.13 -6.45
C ASP A 25 -5.97 18.74 -7.43
N MET A 26 -7.21 19.10 -7.09
CA MET A 26 -8.39 18.87 -7.93
C MET A 26 -8.30 19.58 -9.29
N ASN A 27 -7.52 20.67 -9.40
CA ASN A 27 -7.36 21.40 -10.67
C ASN A 27 -6.65 20.57 -11.74
N LEU A 28 -5.90 19.53 -11.34
CA LEU A 28 -5.28 18.59 -12.27
C LEU A 28 -6.34 17.85 -13.11
N LEU A 29 -7.53 17.61 -12.54
CA LEU A 29 -8.65 17.00 -13.25
C LEU A 29 -9.33 17.97 -14.23
N ALA A 30 -9.44 19.26 -13.87
CA ALA A 30 -10.04 20.28 -14.74
C ALA A 30 -9.15 20.60 -15.97
N SER A 31 -7.82 20.58 -15.79
CA SER A 31 -6.85 20.80 -16.88
C SER A 31 -6.72 19.62 -17.86
N SER A 32 -7.45 18.53 -17.63
CA SER A 32 -7.29 17.25 -18.35
C SER A 32 -7.92 17.23 -19.75
N SER A 33 -8.63 18.28 -20.18
CA SER A 33 -9.16 18.38 -21.55
C SER A 33 -8.09 18.29 -22.65
N THR A 34 -6.80 18.38 -22.29
CA THR A 34 -5.64 18.21 -23.18
C THR A 34 -4.56 17.22 -22.68
N LYS A 35 -4.73 16.56 -21.52
CA LYS A 35 -3.72 15.64 -20.95
C LYS A 35 -4.19 14.18 -20.91
N LYS A 36 -3.26 13.25 -21.17
CA LYS A 36 -3.47 11.79 -21.27
C LYS A 36 -3.97 11.08 -19.99
N ASN A 37 -4.13 11.76 -18.84
CA ASN A 37 -4.45 11.09 -17.57
C ASN A 37 -5.47 11.90 -16.72
N PRO A 38 -6.77 11.60 -16.77
CA PRO A 38 -7.81 12.31 -16.03
C PRO A 38 -8.07 11.73 -14.62
N PHE A 39 -7.05 11.19 -13.95
CA PHE A 39 -7.18 10.55 -12.64
C PHE A 39 -6.17 11.09 -11.65
N LEU A 40 -6.54 11.04 -10.37
CA LEU A 40 -5.75 11.52 -9.26
C LEU A 40 -5.76 10.48 -8.15
N TYR A 41 -4.60 10.15 -7.61
CA TYR A 41 -4.52 9.47 -6.32
C TYR A 41 -4.37 10.53 -5.23
N SER A 42 -5.09 10.40 -4.13
CA SER A 42 -5.03 11.34 -3.01
C SER A 42 -5.42 10.63 -1.72
N LEU A 43 -4.97 11.17 -0.58
CA LEU A 43 -5.51 10.80 0.72
C LEU A 43 -6.63 11.78 1.08
N PHE A 44 -7.69 11.23 1.69
CA PHE A 44 -8.75 12.02 2.30
C PHE A 44 -8.39 12.30 3.76
N LEU A 45 -8.68 13.52 4.18
CA LEU A 45 -8.55 13.93 5.58
C LEU A 45 -9.96 13.97 6.19
N ASN A 46 -10.07 13.55 7.46
CA ASN A 46 -11.34 13.36 8.16
C ASN A 46 -12.34 14.49 7.86
N ALA A 47 -13.47 14.16 7.23
CA ALA A 47 -14.51 15.13 6.89
C ALA A 47 -15.90 14.57 7.24
N LYS A 48 -16.74 15.46 7.80
CA LYS A 48 -18.16 15.25 8.01
C LYS A 48 -18.89 15.66 6.74
N VAL A 49 -19.07 14.73 5.81
CA VAL A 49 -19.92 14.93 4.64
C VAL A 49 -20.94 13.85 4.48
N GLU A 50 -22.05 14.24 3.86
CA GLU A 50 -23.04 13.33 3.34
C GLU A 50 -22.45 12.63 2.11
N ILE A 51 -22.31 11.32 2.22
CA ILE A 51 -21.69 10.45 1.25
C ILE A 51 -22.78 9.49 0.80
N TRP A 52 -23.10 9.49 -0.49
CA TRP A 52 -23.92 8.43 -1.08
C TRP A 52 -23.03 7.35 -1.69
N LYS A 53 -23.46 6.12 -1.50
CA LYS A 53 -22.85 4.95 -2.10
C LYS A 53 -23.43 4.76 -3.50
N ALA A 54 -22.58 4.55 -4.50
CA ALA A 54 -23.02 4.01 -5.78
C ALA A 54 -23.11 2.48 -5.62
N ASP A 55 -24.33 1.96 -5.51
CA ASP A 55 -24.59 0.51 -5.36
C ASP A 55 -24.61 -0.25 -6.69
N ASP A 56 -24.62 0.48 -7.80
CA ASP A 56 -24.73 -0.02 -9.16
C ASP A 56 -23.37 -0.18 -9.87
N ILE A 57 -22.26 0.00 -9.15
CA ILE A 57 -20.90 -0.05 -9.71
C ILE A 57 -19.95 -0.90 -8.85
N ASP A 58 -19.32 -1.88 -9.48
CA ASP A 58 -18.27 -2.71 -8.89
C ASP A 58 -16.85 -2.22 -9.25
N VAL A 59 -15.95 -2.23 -8.27
CA VAL A 59 -14.55 -1.83 -8.42
C VAL A 59 -13.64 -3.06 -8.54
N TRP A 60 -12.81 -3.09 -9.58
CA TRP A 60 -11.87 -4.17 -9.88
C TRP A 60 -10.45 -3.66 -10.09
N SER A 61 -9.46 -4.54 -9.86
CA SER A 61 -8.11 -4.38 -10.41
C SER A 61 -7.77 -5.51 -11.33
N ALA A 62 -7.11 -5.15 -12.43
CA ALA A 62 -6.32 -6.07 -13.23
C ALA A 62 -4.87 -6.04 -12.73
N LEU A 63 -4.24 -7.21 -12.63
CA LEU A 63 -2.80 -7.32 -12.46
C LEU A 63 -2.19 -7.73 -13.81
N PRO A 64 -0.96 -7.28 -14.13
CA PRO A 64 -0.27 -7.78 -15.31
C PRO A 64 0.02 -9.28 -15.15
N ASP A 65 -0.07 -10.03 -16.25
CA ASP A 65 0.21 -11.46 -16.30
C ASP A 65 1.73 -11.77 -16.25
N HIS A 66 2.56 -10.79 -16.58
CA HIS A 66 4.02 -10.86 -16.45
C HIS A 66 4.60 -9.51 -15.98
N PRO A 67 5.69 -9.48 -15.18
CA PRO A 67 6.32 -8.23 -14.73
C PRO A 67 6.74 -7.26 -15.84
N SER A 68 6.97 -7.74 -17.07
CA SER A 68 7.27 -6.89 -18.24
C SER A 68 6.04 -6.35 -18.96
N HIS A 69 4.84 -6.86 -18.69
CA HIS A 69 3.59 -6.48 -19.34
C HIS A 69 2.89 -5.36 -18.55
N LEU A 70 3.60 -4.25 -18.37
CA LEU A 70 3.12 -3.13 -17.56
C LEU A 70 1.81 -2.53 -18.12
N LEU A 71 0.78 -2.44 -17.26
CA LEU A 71 -0.54 -1.90 -17.60
C LEU A 71 -0.52 -0.36 -17.64
N THR A 72 0.12 0.21 -18.66
CA THR A 72 0.40 1.65 -18.75
C THR A 72 -0.57 2.42 -19.65
N GLU A 73 -0.99 1.83 -20.77
CA GLU A 73 -1.91 2.43 -21.74
C GLU A 73 -2.95 1.41 -22.20
N LYS A 74 -4.09 1.84 -22.77
CA LYS A 74 -5.21 0.95 -23.11
C LYS A 74 -4.80 -0.32 -23.89
N LYS A 75 -3.84 -0.20 -24.83
CA LYS A 75 -3.34 -1.32 -25.63
C LYS A 75 -2.58 -2.37 -24.82
N SER A 76 -1.99 -2.00 -23.67
CA SER A 76 -1.30 -2.94 -22.78
C SER A 76 -2.26 -3.91 -22.07
N TRP A 77 -3.57 -3.66 -22.13
CA TRP A 77 -4.57 -4.41 -21.37
C TRP A 77 -5.25 -5.50 -22.20
N SER A 78 -5.26 -5.32 -23.52
CA SER A 78 -5.83 -6.24 -24.49
C SER A 78 -5.37 -5.81 -25.88
N GLU A 79 -5.00 -6.79 -26.71
CA GLU A 79 -4.71 -6.58 -28.12
C GLU A 79 -5.96 -6.18 -28.92
N LYS A 80 -7.14 -6.61 -28.45
CA LYS A 80 -8.45 -6.28 -29.02
C LYS A 80 -9.04 -5.05 -28.34
N GLU A 81 -9.87 -4.32 -29.08
CA GLU A 81 -10.66 -3.23 -28.51
C GLU A 81 -11.64 -3.79 -27.47
N VAL A 82 -11.46 -3.39 -26.21
CA VAL A 82 -12.35 -3.78 -25.12
C VAL A 82 -13.56 -2.85 -25.12
N SER A 83 -14.69 -3.36 -25.58
CA SER A 83 -15.98 -2.65 -25.58
C SER A 83 -17.06 -3.55 -25.00
N SER A 84 -17.74 -3.08 -23.97
CA SER A 84 -18.88 -3.73 -23.34
C SER A 84 -19.74 -2.67 -22.67
N ASP A 85 -21.06 -2.77 -22.81
CA ASP A 85 -22.00 -1.84 -22.16
C ASP A 85 -21.90 -1.88 -20.63
N LYS A 86 -21.33 -2.97 -20.10
CA LYS A 86 -21.07 -3.18 -18.66
C LYS A 86 -19.77 -2.53 -18.19
N LEU A 87 -18.86 -2.17 -19.10
CA LEU A 87 -17.58 -1.54 -18.80
C LEU A 87 -17.76 -0.02 -18.74
N LEU A 88 -17.80 0.51 -17.52
CA LEU A 88 -17.99 1.95 -17.31
C LEU A 88 -16.65 2.70 -17.39
N PHE A 89 -15.56 2.05 -16.98
CA PHE A 89 -14.27 2.69 -16.88
C PHE A 89 -13.12 1.68 -16.82
N TYR A 90 -11.99 2.03 -17.44
CA TYR A 90 -10.71 1.41 -17.09
C TYR A 90 -9.51 2.33 -17.39
N ALA A 91 -8.48 2.26 -16.56
CA ALA A 91 -7.23 2.99 -16.72
C ALA A 91 -6.10 2.42 -15.85
N ALA A 92 -4.85 2.78 -16.16
CA ALA A 92 -3.71 2.47 -15.29
C ALA A 92 -3.96 2.94 -13.85
N ASP A 93 -3.48 2.20 -12.87
CA ASP A 93 -3.63 2.62 -11.47
C ASP A 93 -2.98 4.00 -11.24
N PRO A 94 -3.69 4.94 -10.58
CA PRO A 94 -3.25 6.33 -10.50
C PRO A 94 -2.10 6.55 -9.50
N ARG A 95 -1.72 5.54 -8.72
CA ARG A 95 -0.49 5.61 -7.91
C ARG A 95 0.69 5.66 -8.85
N ALA A 96 1.68 6.51 -8.56
CA ALA A 96 2.89 6.71 -9.37
C ALA A 96 3.87 5.51 -9.39
N VAL A 97 3.35 4.27 -9.37
CA VAL A 97 4.09 3.04 -9.61
C VAL A 97 3.82 2.61 -11.05
N PRO A 98 4.80 2.63 -11.96
CA PRO A 98 4.54 2.39 -13.38
C PRO A 98 3.89 1.02 -13.67
N GLY A 99 2.66 1.04 -14.18
CA GLY A 99 1.96 -0.11 -14.78
C GLY A 99 1.80 -1.37 -13.92
N TRP A 100 1.92 -1.25 -12.60
CA TRP A 100 1.85 -2.38 -11.68
C TRP A 100 0.45 -3.01 -11.59
N SER A 101 -0.59 -2.23 -11.85
CA SER A 101 -1.97 -2.71 -11.94
C SER A 101 -2.83 -1.76 -12.76
N GLY A 102 -4.03 -2.24 -13.04
CA GLY A 102 -5.12 -1.52 -13.66
C GLY A 102 -6.29 -1.28 -12.72
N ARG A 103 -7.06 -0.22 -12.94
CA ARG A 103 -8.40 0.02 -12.36
C ARG A 103 -9.50 -0.19 -13.37
N MET A 104 -10.59 -0.80 -12.93
CA MET A 104 -11.80 -1.02 -13.72
C MET A 104 -13.03 -0.71 -12.87
N LEU A 105 -14.01 -0.04 -13.49
CA LEU A 105 -15.36 0.10 -12.96
C LEU A 105 -16.33 -0.62 -13.90
N LEU A 106 -17.12 -1.51 -13.33
CA LEU A 106 -18.11 -2.30 -14.04
C LEU A 106 -19.49 -2.06 -13.45
N GLN A 107 -20.55 -2.21 -14.23
CA GLN A 107 -21.90 -2.28 -13.68
C GLN A 107 -21.98 -3.44 -12.65
N ALA A 108 -22.64 -3.21 -11.52
CA ALA A 108 -22.72 -4.17 -10.44
C ALA A 108 -23.22 -5.55 -10.90
N GLY A 109 -22.57 -6.62 -10.43
CA GLY A 109 -22.88 -8.01 -10.80
C GLY A 109 -22.32 -8.43 -12.16
N SER A 110 -21.54 -7.59 -12.83
CA SER A 110 -20.86 -7.96 -14.07
C SER A 110 -19.67 -8.87 -13.80
N ASP A 111 -19.49 -9.87 -14.66
CA ASP A 111 -18.33 -10.75 -14.65
C ASP A 111 -17.15 -10.07 -15.39
N PRO A 112 -16.07 -9.68 -14.69
CA PRO A 112 -14.91 -9.05 -15.32
C PRO A 112 -14.22 -9.97 -16.33
N PHE A 113 -14.29 -11.29 -16.15
CA PHE A 113 -13.60 -12.26 -17.00
C PHE A 113 -14.25 -12.44 -18.39
N GLN A 114 -15.49 -11.97 -18.54
CA GLN A 114 -16.16 -11.87 -19.86
C GLN A 114 -15.73 -10.63 -20.65
N ILE A 115 -15.18 -9.62 -19.95
CA ILE A 115 -14.77 -8.34 -20.55
C ILE A 115 -13.26 -8.33 -20.80
N PHE A 116 -12.49 -8.77 -19.80
CA PHE A 116 -11.04 -8.93 -19.87
C PHE A 116 -10.74 -10.42 -19.70
N HIS A 117 -10.32 -11.08 -20.78
CA HIS A 117 -10.03 -12.51 -20.75
C HIS A 117 -8.64 -12.73 -20.13
N PRO A 118 -8.54 -13.34 -18.93
CA PRO A 118 -7.26 -13.64 -18.33
C PRO A 118 -6.53 -14.70 -19.17
N SER A 119 -5.20 -14.63 -19.21
CA SER A 119 -4.37 -15.61 -19.89
C SER A 119 -4.35 -16.98 -19.19
N ASP A 120 -4.76 -17.04 -17.91
CA ASP A 120 -4.89 -18.26 -17.11
C ASP A 120 -6.30 -18.38 -16.52
N GLN A 121 -6.94 -19.55 -16.67
CA GLN A 121 -8.28 -19.84 -16.14
C GLN A 121 -8.29 -20.13 -14.63
N SER A 122 -7.11 -20.32 -14.01
CA SER A 122 -6.98 -20.52 -12.56
C SER A 122 -7.33 -19.27 -11.72
N SER A 123 -7.41 -18.09 -12.36
CA SER A 123 -7.67 -16.80 -11.72
C SER A 123 -9.15 -16.47 -11.46
N MET A 124 -10.07 -17.44 -11.62
CA MET A 124 -11.52 -17.19 -11.47
C MET A 124 -12.05 -17.28 -10.03
N ASP A 125 -11.22 -17.69 -9.06
CA ASP A 125 -11.56 -17.63 -7.63
C ASP A 125 -11.37 -16.21 -7.09
N THR A 126 -12.47 -15.62 -6.59
CA THR A 126 -12.51 -14.24 -6.10
C THR A 126 -11.71 -14.04 -4.82
N GLU A 127 -11.67 -15.02 -3.91
CA GLU A 127 -10.89 -14.90 -2.68
C GLU A 127 -9.39 -15.00 -2.96
N ALA A 128 -8.99 -15.99 -3.76
CA ALA A 128 -7.60 -16.13 -4.20
C ALA A 128 -7.12 -14.88 -4.95
N SER A 129 -7.99 -14.27 -5.77
CA SER A 129 -7.71 -13.01 -6.46
C SER A 129 -7.50 -11.82 -5.51
N ALA A 130 -8.26 -11.74 -4.42
CA ALA A 130 -8.10 -10.68 -3.41
C ALA A 130 -6.78 -10.81 -2.63
N ASP A 131 -6.37 -12.05 -2.33
CA ASP A 131 -5.08 -12.33 -1.69
C ASP A 131 -3.90 -12.03 -2.63
N LEU A 132 -4.01 -12.36 -3.92
CA LEU A 132 -3.03 -11.99 -4.95
C LEU A 132 -2.87 -10.47 -5.07
N TYR A 133 -3.98 -9.73 -5.10
CA TYR A 133 -3.94 -8.26 -5.12
C TYR A 133 -3.24 -7.69 -3.88
N THR A 134 -3.54 -8.22 -2.69
CA THR A 134 -2.93 -7.78 -1.44
C THR A 134 -1.43 -8.09 -1.42
N SER A 135 -1.04 -9.29 -1.82
CA SER A 135 0.37 -9.69 -1.94
C SER A 135 1.14 -8.80 -2.93
N ALA A 136 0.55 -8.50 -4.10
CA ALA A 136 1.15 -7.61 -5.10
C ALA A 136 1.35 -6.18 -4.55
N ARG A 137 0.36 -5.63 -3.83
CA ARG A 137 0.50 -4.33 -3.16
C ARG A 137 1.59 -4.35 -2.09
N TYR A 138 1.63 -5.38 -1.25
CA TYR A 138 2.61 -5.51 -0.19
C TYR A 138 4.01 -5.64 -0.76
N ARG A 139 4.20 -6.37 -1.86
CA ARG A 139 5.48 -6.43 -2.59
C ARG A 139 5.99 -5.05 -2.98
N LEU A 140 5.09 -4.16 -3.35
CA LEU A 140 5.40 -2.80 -3.79
C LEU A 140 5.39 -1.77 -2.65
N GLY A 141 5.15 -2.19 -1.41
CA GLY A 141 5.05 -1.26 -0.26
C GLY A 141 3.87 -0.29 -0.37
N LEU A 142 2.75 -0.75 -0.96
CA LEU A 142 1.56 0.06 -1.23
C LEU A 142 0.48 -0.12 -0.15
N PRO A 143 0.41 0.76 0.87
CA PRO A 143 -0.61 0.67 1.89
C PRO A 143 -2.00 1.03 1.33
N GLU A 144 -3.05 0.41 1.85
CA GLU A 144 -4.43 0.62 1.45
C GLU A 144 -5.42 0.38 2.59
N GLY A 145 -6.42 1.26 2.71
CA GLY A 145 -7.51 1.09 3.67
C GLY A 145 -7.13 1.34 5.13
N SER A 146 -8.14 1.33 6.00
CA SER A 146 -8.01 1.74 7.42
C SER A 146 -7.17 0.81 8.28
N ARG A 147 -7.03 -0.47 7.89
CA ARG A 147 -6.18 -1.44 8.59
C ARG A 147 -4.70 -1.05 8.50
N GLU A 148 -4.30 -0.59 7.32
CA GLU A 148 -2.90 -0.25 7.00
C GLU A 148 -2.62 1.24 7.25
N LEU A 149 -3.59 2.11 6.93
CA LEU A 149 -3.58 3.56 7.11
C LEU A 149 -4.56 3.95 8.23
N LYS A 150 -4.11 3.89 9.47
CA LYS A 150 -4.93 4.24 10.63
C LYS A 150 -5.26 5.74 10.63
N SER A 151 -6.54 6.08 10.81
CA SER A 151 -6.95 7.48 10.91
C SER A 151 -6.29 8.15 12.12
N GLY A 152 -5.71 9.33 11.89
CA GLY A 152 -4.99 10.10 12.91
C GLY A 152 -3.61 9.54 13.28
N ASP A 153 -3.14 8.46 12.64
CA ASP A 153 -1.81 7.88 12.89
C ASP A 153 -0.84 8.24 11.76
N GLY A 154 0.13 9.09 12.08
CA GLY A 154 1.22 9.45 11.19
C GLY A 154 0.89 10.50 10.14
N LEU A 155 1.87 10.80 9.30
CA LEU A 155 1.76 11.77 8.20
C LEU A 155 1.51 11.08 6.86
N PRO A 156 0.85 11.74 5.90
CA PRO A 156 0.77 11.27 4.51
C PRO A 156 2.12 10.80 3.95
N LEU A 157 3.19 11.53 4.26
CA LEU A 157 4.56 11.22 3.81
C LEU A 157 5.08 9.88 4.35
N GLU A 158 4.65 9.48 5.55
CA GLU A 158 5.00 8.18 6.14
C GLU A 158 4.29 7.02 5.43
N ALA A 159 3.16 7.31 4.76
CA ALA A 159 2.48 6.39 3.84
C ALA A 159 2.99 6.47 2.40
N ASN A 160 4.13 7.13 2.17
CA ASN A 160 4.73 7.37 0.85
C ASN A 160 3.87 8.23 -0.09
N ALA A 161 2.99 9.08 0.44
CA ALA A 161 2.10 9.90 -0.37
C ALA A 161 2.85 10.87 -1.31
N ASP A 162 4.06 11.29 -0.95
CA ASP A 162 4.99 12.02 -1.81
C ASP A 162 5.46 11.19 -3.01
N LEU A 163 5.87 9.95 -2.76
CA LEU A 163 6.38 9.05 -3.80
C LEU A 163 5.25 8.52 -4.71
N LEU A 164 4.03 8.40 -4.19
CA LEU A 164 2.86 7.88 -4.90
C LEU A 164 2.15 8.95 -5.74
N GLY A 165 2.64 10.20 -5.74
CA GLY A 165 1.99 11.32 -6.40
C GLY A 165 0.64 11.68 -5.76
N ALA A 166 0.49 11.44 -4.44
CA ALA A 166 -0.75 11.61 -3.70
C ALA A 166 -0.85 12.95 -2.95
N VAL A 167 0.21 13.76 -2.95
CA VAL A 167 0.27 15.09 -2.34
C VAL A 167 0.70 16.10 -3.39
N SER A 168 -0.01 17.21 -3.48
CA SER A 168 0.46 18.38 -4.22
C SER A 168 1.08 19.36 -3.24
N PHE A 169 2.35 19.70 -3.45
CA PHE A 169 3.04 20.73 -2.65
C PHE A 169 2.84 22.15 -3.21
N SER A 170 2.24 22.28 -4.40
CA SER A 170 1.97 23.54 -5.08
C SER A 170 0.51 23.98 -5.00
N LYS A 171 -0.38 23.17 -4.41
CA LYS A 171 -1.80 23.52 -4.28
C LYS A 171 -2.06 24.52 -3.14
N GLY A 172 -3.23 25.14 -3.20
CA GLY A 172 -3.76 25.97 -2.11
C GLY A 172 -4.01 25.20 -0.80
N CYS A 173 -4.47 25.93 0.21
CA CYS A 173 -4.61 25.41 1.57
C CYS A 173 -5.52 24.18 1.66
N TYR A 174 -5.08 23.18 2.41
CA TYR A 174 -5.89 22.02 2.80
C TYR A 174 -5.59 21.66 4.27
N VAL A 175 -6.48 20.89 4.89
CA VAL A 175 -6.34 20.51 6.32
C VAL A 175 -5.00 19.78 6.56
N GLY A 176 -4.26 20.12 7.63
CA GLY A 176 -2.99 19.43 7.93
C GLY A 176 -1.83 19.68 6.94
N GLN A 177 -1.97 20.65 6.02
CA GLN A 177 -0.92 21.02 5.06
C GLN A 177 0.36 21.48 5.76
N GLU A 178 0.28 22.35 6.78
CA GLU A 178 1.47 22.94 7.42
C GLU A 178 2.49 21.89 7.85
N LEU A 179 2.03 20.86 8.58
CA LEU A 179 2.91 19.81 9.08
C LEU A 179 3.47 18.93 7.95
N THR A 180 2.65 18.67 6.93
CA THR A 180 3.06 17.89 5.75
C THR A 180 4.13 18.64 4.96
N THR A 181 3.87 19.90 4.61
CA THR A 181 4.78 20.79 3.88
C THR A 181 6.07 21.03 4.64
N ARG A 182 6.00 21.34 5.95
CA ARG A 182 7.19 21.52 6.79
C ARG A 182 8.07 20.27 6.80
N THR A 183 7.46 19.10 6.95
CA THR A 183 8.21 17.83 6.95
C THR A 183 8.86 17.56 5.60
N HIS A 184 8.21 17.90 4.48
CA HIS A 184 8.76 17.74 3.14
C HIS A 184 9.94 18.69 2.86
N PHE A 185 9.81 19.99 3.16
CA PHE A 185 10.80 20.98 2.75
C PHE A 185 11.96 21.19 3.73
N THR A 186 11.72 21.01 5.04
CA THR A 186 12.73 21.31 6.07
C THR A 186 12.92 20.17 7.07
N GLY A 187 12.04 19.15 7.03
CA GLY A 187 12.09 18.00 7.91
C GLY A 187 12.82 16.80 7.29
N VAL A 188 12.78 15.70 8.04
CA VAL A 188 13.23 14.38 7.59
C VAL A 188 12.07 13.42 7.76
N ILE A 189 11.73 12.68 6.71
CA ILE A 189 10.74 11.59 6.78
C ILE A 189 11.43 10.40 7.44
N ARG A 190 11.26 10.27 8.76
CA ARG A 190 11.97 9.24 9.56
C ARG A 190 11.34 7.86 9.46
N ARG A 191 10.06 7.78 9.12
CA ARG A 191 9.30 6.53 9.01
C ARG A 191 8.66 6.43 7.64
N ARG A 192 8.67 5.23 7.05
CA ARG A 192 7.93 4.94 5.82
C ARG A 192 7.25 3.58 5.90
N MET A 193 6.14 3.44 5.18
CA MET A 193 5.53 2.14 4.89
C MET A 193 6.48 1.37 3.99
N MET A 194 6.96 0.24 4.47
CA MET A 194 7.91 -0.62 3.80
C MET A 194 7.33 -2.02 3.63
N PRO A 195 7.64 -2.68 2.50
CA PRO A 195 7.35 -4.09 2.36
C PRO A 195 8.29 -4.91 3.26
N VAL A 196 7.79 -6.03 3.76
CA VAL A 196 8.58 -6.98 4.54
C VAL A 196 8.33 -8.41 4.06
N VAL A 197 9.37 -9.22 3.98
CA VAL A 197 9.25 -10.67 3.83
C VAL A 197 9.05 -11.29 5.22
N VAL A 198 8.05 -12.13 5.34
CA VAL A 198 7.76 -12.90 6.55
C VAL A 198 8.57 -14.20 6.46
N ALA A 199 9.60 -14.33 7.30
CA ALA A 199 10.62 -15.37 7.14
C ALA A 199 10.08 -16.80 7.36
N SER A 200 9.11 -16.95 8.26
CA SER A 200 8.42 -18.21 8.52
C SER A 200 6.94 -17.99 8.22
N PRO A 201 6.28 -18.87 7.44
CA PRO A 201 4.87 -18.72 7.14
C PRO A 201 4.02 -18.67 8.41
N VAL A 202 3.08 -17.74 8.45
CA VAL A 202 2.12 -17.55 9.55
C VAL A 202 0.73 -17.44 8.99
N ASP A 203 -0.27 -17.82 9.78
CA ASP A 203 -1.65 -17.52 9.42
C ASP A 203 -1.84 -15.99 9.43
N ALA A 204 -2.21 -15.44 8.27
CA ALA A 204 -2.49 -14.03 8.11
C ALA A 204 -3.62 -13.55 9.04
N SER A 205 -4.54 -14.45 9.44
CA SER A 205 -5.59 -14.15 10.41
C SER A 205 -5.03 -13.89 11.83
N CYS A 206 -3.88 -14.48 12.16
CA CYS A 206 -3.20 -14.30 13.43
C CYS A 206 -2.34 -13.03 13.48
N ALA A 207 -2.11 -12.34 12.36
CA ALA A 207 -1.30 -11.14 12.36
C ALA A 207 -2.04 -9.97 13.03
N VAL A 208 -1.58 -9.57 14.22
CA VAL A 208 -2.13 -8.44 14.96
C VAL A 208 -1.79 -7.13 14.23
N PRO A 209 -2.80 -6.36 13.76
CA PRO A 209 -2.54 -5.05 13.18
C PRO A 209 -1.88 -4.16 14.21
N ASN A 210 -0.82 -3.44 13.80
CA ASN A 210 0.00 -2.58 14.66
C ASN A 210 0.82 -3.32 15.73
N ALA A 211 1.14 -4.59 15.50
CA ALA A 211 2.10 -5.29 16.33
C ALA A 211 3.48 -4.58 16.29
N PRO A 212 4.10 -4.30 17.45
CA PRO A 212 5.38 -3.60 17.51
C PRO A 212 6.51 -4.48 16.98
N ILE A 213 7.39 -3.88 16.17
CA ILE A 213 8.58 -4.51 15.61
C ILE A 213 9.80 -4.05 16.40
N TYR A 214 10.57 -5.01 16.90
CA TYR A 214 11.81 -4.77 17.63
C TYR A 214 13.01 -5.28 16.87
N ARG A 215 14.16 -4.67 17.15
CA ARG A 215 15.47 -5.14 16.72
C ARG A 215 15.98 -6.21 17.69
N LEU A 216 16.41 -7.35 17.20
CA LEU A 216 17.09 -8.39 17.97
C LEU A 216 18.52 -8.54 17.48
N VAL A 217 19.46 -8.59 18.42
CA VAL A 217 20.88 -8.83 18.11
C VAL A 217 21.03 -10.27 17.62
N ALA A 218 21.49 -10.48 16.39
CA ALA A 218 21.46 -11.81 15.76
C ALA A 218 22.26 -12.89 16.53
N THR A 219 23.37 -12.51 17.16
CA THR A 219 24.24 -13.44 17.90
C THR A 219 23.67 -13.87 19.26
N THR A 220 22.83 -13.04 19.88
CA THR A 220 22.32 -13.29 21.24
C THR A 220 20.81 -13.50 21.30
N GLY A 221 20.08 -13.18 20.24
CA GLY A 221 18.61 -13.15 20.22
C GLY A 221 18.00 -12.10 21.15
N LYS A 222 18.81 -11.25 21.79
CA LYS A 222 18.35 -10.26 22.76
C LYS A 222 17.83 -9.02 22.06
N ARG A 223 16.77 -8.46 22.61
CA ARG A 223 16.18 -7.20 22.15
C ARG A 223 17.15 -6.05 22.33
N GLN A 224 17.39 -5.29 21.26
CA GLN A 224 18.15 -4.06 21.29
C GLN A 224 17.22 -2.85 21.39
N GLY A 225 17.38 -2.07 22.47
CA GLY A 225 16.58 -0.88 22.73
C GLY A 225 15.21 -1.16 23.35
N LYS A 226 14.63 -0.13 23.96
CA LYS A 226 13.32 -0.22 24.66
C LYS A 226 12.13 0.03 23.74
N ARG A 227 12.33 0.83 22.69
CA ARG A 227 11.24 1.27 21.80
C ARG A 227 11.20 0.41 20.55
N PRO A 228 10.01 0.13 19.99
CA PRO A 228 9.92 -0.51 18.70
C PRO A 228 10.55 0.37 17.62
N ILE A 229 11.15 -0.27 16.63
CA ILE A 229 11.70 0.36 15.42
C ILE A 229 10.65 0.46 14.32
N GLY A 230 9.46 -0.11 14.54
CA GLY A 230 8.32 0.04 13.64
C GLY A 230 7.08 -0.72 14.11
N TRP A 231 6.08 -0.79 13.25
CA TRP A 231 4.82 -1.48 13.51
C TRP A 231 4.37 -2.25 12.29
N LEU A 232 4.06 -3.54 12.46
CA LEU A 232 3.48 -4.37 11.42
C LEU A 232 2.07 -3.89 11.12
N ARG A 233 1.75 -3.65 9.86
CA ARG A 233 0.45 -3.14 9.41
C ARG A 233 -0.43 -4.22 8.80
N GLY A 234 0.18 -5.23 8.19
CA GLY A 234 -0.53 -6.40 7.68
C GLY A 234 0.41 -7.48 7.18
N VAL A 235 -0.13 -8.69 7.07
CA VAL A 235 0.51 -9.87 6.47
C VAL A 235 -0.47 -10.43 5.44
N ALA A 236 0.01 -10.68 4.22
CA ALA A 236 -0.79 -11.27 3.16
C ALA A 236 -0.93 -12.77 3.40
N ARG A 237 -2.05 -13.36 2.96
CA ARG A 237 -2.12 -14.82 2.86
C ARG A 237 -1.05 -15.29 1.86
N ARG A 238 -0.44 -16.44 2.15
CA ARG A 238 0.54 -17.04 1.23
C ARG A 238 -0.18 -17.49 -0.04
N THR A 239 0.24 -16.96 -1.18
CA THR A 239 -0.29 -17.31 -2.50
C THR A 239 0.66 -18.29 -3.19
N ALA A 240 0.15 -19.42 -3.66
CA ALA A 240 0.96 -20.48 -4.30
C ALA A 240 1.37 -20.18 -5.76
N VAL A 241 1.28 -18.92 -6.20
CA VAL A 241 1.46 -18.55 -7.62
C VAL A 241 2.90 -18.04 -7.84
N GLY A 242 3.70 -18.83 -8.56
CA GLY A 242 5.04 -18.49 -9.03
C GLY A 242 6.20 -19.06 -8.21
N SER A 243 7.41 -19.01 -8.77
CA SER A 243 8.66 -19.56 -8.21
C SER A 243 9.21 -18.82 -6.98
N HIS A 244 8.53 -17.78 -6.49
CA HIS A 244 8.93 -16.99 -5.32
C HIS A 244 7.86 -17.09 -4.21
N ASP A 245 7.85 -18.25 -3.56
CA ASP A 245 6.91 -18.69 -2.50
C ASP A 245 7.15 -18.00 -1.14
N GLN A 246 7.33 -16.68 -1.15
CA GLN A 246 7.56 -15.85 0.03
C GLN A 246 6.25 -15.19 0.48
N GLN A 247 5.91 -15.32 1.77
CA GLN A 247 4.82 -14.58 2.38
C GLN A 247 5.26 -13.13 2.65
N LEU A 248 4.41 -12.18 2.28
CA LEU A 248 4.71 -10.75 2.37
C LEU A 248 3.87 -10.07 3.45
N GLY A 249 4.40 -8.98 3.97
CA GLY A 249 3.70 -8.04 4.82
C GLY A 249 4.04 -6.61 4.46
N ILE A 250 3.40 -5.68 5.16
CA ILE A 250 3.70 -4.26 5.11
C ILE A 250 3.84 -3.73 6.54
N ALA A 251 4.82 -2.86 6.76
CA ALA A 251 5.16 -2.33 8.07
C ALA A 251 5.53 -0.85 8.00
N LEU A 252 5.15 -0.08 9.03
CA LEU A 252 5.65 1.28 9.21
C LEU A 252 6.99 1.21 9.95
N LEU A 253 8.10 1.41 9.26
CA LEU A 253 9.45 1.25 9.81
C LEU A 253 10.18 2.58 9.93
N ARG A 254 11.00 2.72 10.97
CA ARG A 254 11.97 3.83 11.10
C ARG A 254 13.19 3.53 10.22
N LEU A 255 13.46 4.40 9.25
CA LEU A 255 14.46 4.13 8.21
C LEU A 255 15.87 3.94 8.80
N ALA A 256 16.33 4.87 9.65
CA ALA A 256 17.66 4.80 10.25
C ALA A 256 17.86 3.57 11.14
N ASP A 257 16.94 3.33 12.09
CA ASP A 257 17.01 2.17 12.99
C ASP A 257 16.98 0.84 12.22
N THR A 258 16.21 0.79 11.12
CA THR A 258 16.10 -0.39 10.25
C THR A 258 17.38 -0.60 9.45
N ALA A 259 17.96 0.47 8.89
CA ALA A 259 19.22 0.41 8.17
C ALA A 259 20.36 -0.07 9.07
N ASP A 260 20.44 0.45 10.30
CA ASP A 260 21.44 0.04 11.28
C ASP A 260 21.29 -1.44 11.67
N ALA A 261 20.05 -1.93 11.80
CA ALA A 261 19.76 -3.34 12.06
C ALA A 261 20.24 -4.23 10.91
N VAL A 262 19.85 -3.91 9.67
CA VAL A 262 20.27 -4.67 8.48
C VAL A 262 21.79 -4.66 8.32
N LYS A 263 22.43 -3.50 8.49
CA LYS A 263 23.89 -3.36 8.38
C LYS A 263 24.64 -4.21 9.41
N SER A 264 24.06 -4.37 10.59
CA SER A 264 24.63 -5.17 11.68
C SER A 264 24.31 -6.66 11.55
N GLY A 265 23.49 -7.07 10.57
CA GLY A 265 22.99 -8.42 10.41
C GLY A 265 21.95 -8.82 11.46
N ASP A 266 21.38 -7.83 12.15
CA ASP A 266 20.36 -8.02 13.20
C ASP A 266 18.99 -8.32 12.61
N LEU A 267 18.12 -8.85 13.45
CA LEU A 267 16.80 -9.31 13.02
C LEU A 267 15.73 -8.29 13.41
N LEU A 268 14.73 -8.12 12.53
CA LEU A 268 13.48 -7.46 12.88
C LEU A 268 12.48 -8.54 13.31
N TRP A 269 11.93 -8.42 14.51
CA TRP A 269 11.02 -9.40 15.08
C TRP A 269 9.74 -8.72 15.57
N SER A 270 8.61 -9.36 15.29
CA SER A 270 7.29 -8.95 15.80
C SER A 270 6.59 -10.13 16.44
N ARG A 271 5.96 -9.90 17.59
CA ARG A 271 5.03 -10.86 18.19
C ARG A 271 3.72 -10.85 17.41
N LEU A 272 3.13 -12.03 17.18
CA LEU A 272 1.84 -12.14 16.47
C LEU A 272 0.66 -12.38 17.42
N SER A 273 0.87 -12.71 18.69
CA SER A 273 -0.22 -12.89 19.66
C SER A 273 -0.60 -11.60 20.40
N THR A 274 -1.88 -11.51 20.78
CA THR A 274 -2.56 -10.38 21.43
C THR A 274 -2.20 -10.13 22.89
N ILE A 275 -1.14 -10.75 23.42
CA ILE A 275 -0.80 -10.62 24.85
C ILE A 275 -0.11 -9.27 25.07
N ASP A 276 -0.83 -8.35 25.72
CA ASP A 276 -0.52 -6.93 26.00
C ASP A 276 0.70 -6.67 26.90
N SER A 277 1.58 -7.64 27.12
CA SER A 277 2.85 -7.39 27.82
C SER A 277 3.99 -8.16 27.16
N LEU A 278 4.95 -7.40 26.64
CA LEU A 278 6.31 -7.90 26.46
C LEU A 278 6.95 -7.90 27.86
N PRO A 279 7.53 -9.03 28.29
CA PRO A 279 8.20 -9.08 29.57
C PRO A 279 9.41 -8.12 29.56
N ASP A 280 9.72 -7.57 30.73
CA ASP A 280 10.62 -6.45 30.94
C ASP A 280 12.06 -6.71 30.46
N GLU A 281 12.86 -5.63 30.38
CA GLU A 281 14.18 -5.41 29.74
C GLU A 281 15.20 -6.57 29.63
N ALA A 282 15.14 -7.59 30.47
CA ALA A 282 16.10 -8.69 30.54
C ALA A 282 15.58 -10.02 29.99
N THR A 283 14.34 -10.07 29.52
CA THR A 283 13.80 -11.30 28.97
C THR A 283 14.39 -11.48 27.58
N GLU A 284 15.36 -12.39 27.48
CA GLU A 284 15.61 -13.15 26.25
C GLU A 284 14.26 -13.36 25.55
N VAL A 285 14.19 -13.20 24.23
CA VAL A 285 13.04 -13.75 23.51
C VAL A 285 13.17 -15.27 23.68
N LYS A 286 12.67 -15.78 24.81
CA LYS A 286 12.89 -17.17 25.28
C LYS A 286 12.37 -18.17 24.25
N HIS A 287 11.40 -17.74 23.45
CA HIS A 287 10.82 -18.49 22.36
C HIS A 287 10.70 -17.57 21.14
N LEU A 288 11.70 -17.58 20.25
CA LEU A 288 11.59 -16.99 18.90
C LEU A 288 10.33 -17.48 18.17
N GLU A 289 9.85 -18.67 18.54
CA GLU A 289 8.64 -19.35 18.09
C GLU A 289 7.33 -18.56 18.33
N ASP A 290 7.29 -17.64 19.29
CA ASP A 290 6.10 -16.82 19.61
C ASP A 290 5.90 -15.61 18.68
N GLY A 291 6.81 -15.40 17.75
CA GLY A 291 6.76 -14.28 16.82
C GLY A 291 7.37 -14.63 15.48
N VAL A 292 7.57 -13.60 14.66
CA VAL A 292 8.04 -13.78 13.29
C VAL A 292 9.17 -12.82 12.96
N ILE A 293 10.15 -13.33 12.22
CA ILE A 293 11.24 -12.54 11.66
C ILE A 293 10.75 -11.88 10.38
N LEU A 294 11.00 -10.59 10.28
CA LEU A 294 10.63 -9.74 9.16
C LEU A 294 11.90 -9.29 8.46
N ARG A 295 11.95 -9.39 7.13
CA ARG A 295 13.06 -8.87 6.32
C ARG A 295 12.56 -7.71 5.47
N PRO A 296 12.88 -6.45 5.81
CA PRO A 296 12.44 -5.31 5.04
C PRO A 296 13.23 -5.22 3.73
N PHE A 297 12.62 -4.65 2.70
CA PHE A 297 13.31 -4.30 1.46
C PHE A 297 12.75 -3.01 0.87
N VAL A 298 13.50 -2.39 -0.02
CA VAL A 298 13.09 -1.18 -0.74
C VAL A 298 12.45 -1.59 -2.07
N PRO A 299 11.20 -1.19 -2.35
CA PRO A 299 10.59 -1.42 -3.65
C PRO A 299 11.41 -0.77 -4.77
N SER A 300 11.53 -1.45 -5.92
CA SER A 300 12.33 -0.99 -7.07
C SER A 300 11.89 0.35 -7.67
N TRP A 301 10.65 0.78 -7.43
CA TRP A 301 10.09 2.04 -7.91
C TRP A 301 10.45 3.25 -7.03
N TRP A 302 11.01 3.04 -5.84
CA TRP A 302 11.47 4.14 -4.99
C TRP A 302 12.71 4.81 -5.60
N PRO A 303 12.84 6.14 -5.48
CA PRO A 303 14.11 6.82 -5.74
C PRO A 303 15.23 6.25 -4.84
N LYS A 304 16.42 6.07 -5.41
CA LYS A 304 17.55 5.36 -4.75
C LYS A 304 18.05 6.07 -3.49
N ASP A 305 17.82 7.37 -3.38
CA ASP A 305 18.24 8.25 -2.29
C ASP A 305 17.33 8.17 -1.05
N ILE A 306 16.13 7.60 -1.16
CA ILE A 306 15.18 7.55 -0.04
C ILE A 306 15.62 6.59 1.08
N ALA A 307 16.21 5.45 0.71
CA ALA A 307 16.63 4.41 1.65
C ALA A 307 17.85 3.63 1.12
N PRO A 308 18.99 4.32 0.87
CA PRO A 308 20.15 3.74 0.18
C PRO A 308 20.82 2.60 0.95
N ASP A 309 20.72 2.60 2.27
CA ASP A 309 21.34 1.62 3.16
C ASP A 309 20.46 0.37 3.40
N LEU A 310 19.29 0.29 2.74
CA LEU A 310 18.37 -0.85 2.84
C LEU A 310 18.41 -1.70 1.56
N PRO A 311 18.16 -3.02 1.68
CA PRO A 311 18.31 -3.95 0.56
C PRO A 311 17.26 -3.67 -0.52
N SER A 312 17.69 -3.64 -1.78
CA SER A 312 16.92 -3.04 -2.87
C SER A 312 15.99 -3.99 -3.65
N ASN A 313 15.68 -5.18 -3.15
CA ASN A 313 14.75 -6.15 -3.76
C ASN A 313 14.42 -7.27 -2.75
N LEU A 314 13.45 -8.13 -3.09
CA LEU A 314 13.33 -9.43 -2.41
C LEU A 314 14.59 -10.25 -2.70
N GLN A 315 15.35 -10.55 -1.65
CA GLN A 315 16.40 -11.56 -1.66
C GLN A 315 15.80 -12.96 -1.62
#